data_AF-A0AAV4J642-F1
#
_entry.id   AF-A0AAV4J642-F1
#
_cell.length_a   1.000
_cell.length_b   1.000
_cell.length_c   1.000
_cell.angle_alpha   90.00
_cell.angle_beta   90.00
_cell.angle_gamma   90.00
#
_symmetry.space_group_name_H-M   'P 1'
#
loop_
_entity.id
_entity.type
_entity.pdbx_description
1 polymer ?
#
loop_
_entity_poly.entity_id
_entity_poly.type
_entity_poly.pdbx_seq_one_letter_code
_entity_poly.pdbx_strand_id
1 'polypeptide(L)'
;MLGQLRQEEQAFASKSGHLEKLDKELTAVKKSAAKCSNSGNEHAPPEREEQNNILQGAKETQKKAQEKVKDLEDKLKNATALREKELKEADKKVSDCKKAMEDAAAKSKDHLEVESLLEKYDWIADEKKYFGQPNTVYDFNEQDPKEAEKRIQKLTETKNKLSKNVNVRAMNLLGSAEEQYAELMKKRKVVLNDKAKIASVIEELDKKKEAALLKAWEQVNKDFGSIFSTLLPGTQAKLSPPDGQTVLDGLEVKVGFGSVWKESLGELSGGQRSLVALSLILAMLLFKPAPIYILDEVDAALDLSHTQNIGQMIKSHFKHSQFIVVSLKDGMFNNANVLFRTKFVDGVSTVTRHVQLHNKALTSTEDKENEGRKKQKKR
;
A
#
# COMPACT_ATOMS: atom_id res chain seq x y z
N MET A 1 -8.26 -75.33 59.72
CA MET A 1 -9.49 -75.73 59.00
C MET A 1 -9.23 -76.31 57.60
N LEU A 2 -8.41 -75.69 56.74
CA LEU A 2 -8.16 -76.20 55.36
C LEU A 2 -7.53 -77.61 55.26
N GLY A 3 -6.65 -77.97 56.19
CA GLY A 3 -5.99 -79.28 56.20
C GLY A 3 -6.90 -80.44 56.60
N GLN A 4 -7.88 -80.19 57.48
CA GLN A 4 -8.82 -81.22 57.97
C GLN A 4 -9.85 -81.60 56.90
N LEU A 5 -10.36 -80.62 56.14
CA LEU A 5 -11.32 -80.84 55.07
C LEU A 5 -10.73 -81.63 53.88
N ARG A 6 -9.48 -81.35 53.51
CA ARG A 6 -8.79 -82.09 52.44
C ARG A 6 -8.57 -83.56 52.84
N GLN A 7 -8.33 -83.82 54.12
CA GLN A 7 -8.26 -85.18 54.66
C GLN A 7 -9.63 -85.87 54.66
N GLU A 8 -10.71 -85.14 54.97
CA GLU A 8 -12.07 -85.66 54.94
C GLU A 8 -12.57 -85.95 53.51
N GLU A 9 -12.24 -85.11 52.52
CA GLU A 9 -12.51 -85.35 51.09
C GLU A 9 -11.79 -86.60 50.57
N GLN A 10 -10.51 -86.77 50.91
CA GLN A 10 -9.72 -87.95 50.55
C GLN A 10 -10.27 -89.22 51.24
N ALA A 11 -10.68 -89.10 52.52
CA ALA A 11 -11.29 -90.20 53.26
C ALA A 11 -12.66 -90.59 52.69
N PHE A 12 -13.45 -89.63 52.22
CA PHE A 12 -14.72 -89.87 51.53
C PHE A 12 -14.51 -90.59 50.19
N ALA A 13 -13.61 -90.09 49.35
CA ALA A 13 -13.29 -90.70 48.05
C ALA A 13 -12.79 -92.15 48.20
N SER A 14 -11.92 -92.39 49.18
CA SER A 14 -11.38 -93.73 49.48
C SER A 14 -12.47 -94.71 49.96
N LYS A 15 -13.36 -94.27 50.86
CA LYS A 15 -14.44 -95.12 51.39
C LYS A 15 -15.56 -95.36 50.39
N SER A 16 -15.91 -94.35 49.58
CA SER A 16 -16.89 -94.49 48.48
C SER A 16 -16.42 -95.53 47.45
N GLY A 17 -15.15 -95.46 47.04
CA GLY A 17 -14.57 -96.45 46.13
C GLY A 17 -14.48 -97.86 46.73
N HIS A 18 -14.37 -98.00 48.06
CA HIS A 18 -14.43 -99.30 48.73
C HIS A 18 -15.86 -99.88 48.74
N LEU A 19 -16.87 -99.03 48.85
CA LEU A 19 -18.29 -99.40 48.83
C LEU A 19 -18.73 -99.88 47.44
N GLU A 20 -18.25 -99.25 46.36
CA GLU A 20 -18.49 -99.72 44.99
C GLU A 20 -17.87 -101.10 44.72
N LYS A 21 -16.69 -101.39 45.31
CA LYS A 21 -16.06 -102.72 45.20
C LYS A 21 -16.87 -103.78 45.93
N LEU A 22 -17.30 -103.50 47.16
CA LEU A 22 -18.18 -104.38 47.93
C LEU A 22 -19.51 -104.66 47.22
N ASP A 23 -20.12 -103.65 46.56
CA ASP A 23 -21.38 -103.86 45.82
C ASP A 23 -21.20 -104.72 44.56
N LYS A 24 -20.05 -104.61 43.89
CA LYS A 24 -19.66 -105.50 42.78
C LYS A 24 -19.45 -106.94 43.24
N GLU A 25 -18.85 -107.15 44.41
CA GLU A 25 -18.67 -108.49 45.00
C GLU A 25 -20.01 -109.11 45.43
N LEU A 26 -20.90 -108.31 46.04
CA LEU A 26 -22.21 -108.76 46.51
C LEU A 26 -23.17 -109.08 45.34
N THR A 27 -23.08 -108.34 44.24
CA THR A 27 -23.81 -108.67 42.99
C THR A 27 -23.26 -109.92 42.31
N ALA A 28 -21.96 -110.19 42.37
CA ALA A 28 -21.37 -111.43 41.89
C ALA A 28 -21.84 -112.66 42.70
N VAL A 29 -21.87 -112.56 44.03
CA VAL A 29 -22.34 -113.62 44.94
C VAL A 29 -23.86 -113.89 44.79
N LYS A 30 -24.68 -112.84 44.58
CA LYS A 30 -26.10 -113.03 44.24
C LYS A 30 -26.30 -113.75 42.90
N LYS A 31 -25.43 -113.47 41.92
CA LYS A 31 -25.51 -114.08 40.59
C LYS A 31 -25.09 -115.55 40.59
N SER A 32 -24.13 -115.94 41.44
CA SER A 32 -23.79 -117.35 41.68
C SER A 32 -24.90 -118.09 42.44
N ALA A 33 -25.52 -117.46 43.44
CA ALA A 33 -26.65 -118.04 44.17
C ALA A 33 -27.88 -118.30 43.27
N ALA A 34 -28.18 -117.38 42.34
CA ALA A 34 -29.30 -117.55 41.39
C ALA A 34 -29.04 -118.64 40.33
N LYS A 35 -27.78 -118.95 40.02
CA LYS A 35 -27.41 -119.99 39.04
C LYS A 35 -27.63 -121.41 39.60
N CYS A 36 -27.50 -121.60 40.91
CA CYS A 36 -27.74 -122.87 41.59
C CYS A 36 -29.23 -123.20 41.79
N SER A 37 -30.14 -122.24 41.59
CA SER A 37 -31.59 -122.45 41.77
C SER A 37 -32.28 -123.15 40.59
N ASN A 38 -31.66 -123.18 39.40
CA ASN A 38 -32.32 -123.57 38.14
C ASN A 38 -31.95 -124.97 37.61
N SER A 39 -31.18 -125.77 38.36
CA SER A 39 -30.88 -127.18 38.03
C SER A 39 -31.36 -128.08 39.15
N GLY A 40 -32.43 -128.83 38.91
CA GLY A 40 -32.93 -129.84 39.85
C GLY A 40 -32.04 -131.08 39.85
N ASN A 41 -31.37 -131.35 40.97
CA ASN A 41 -31.15 -132.70 41.48
C ASN A 41 -30.92 -132.64 43.00
N GLU A 42 -31.58 -133.53 43.74
CA GLU A 42 -31.63 -133.58 45.21
C GLU A 42 -30.38 -134.22 45.81
N HIS A 43 -29.37 -133.42 46.16
CA HIS A 43 -28.41 -133.72 47.23
C HIS A 43 -27.56 -132.48 47.56
N ALA A 44 -27.64 -132.00 48.82
CA ALA A 44 -26.63 -131.26 49.61
C ALA A 44 -27.28 -130.17 50.51
N PRO A 45 -27.60 -130.49 51.78
CA PRO A 45 -28.07 -129.52 52.78
C PRO A 45 -27.02 -128.54 53.37
N PRO A 46 -25.69 -128.78 53.40
CA PRO A 46 -24.79 -127.91 54.18
C PRO A 46 -24.26 -126.67 53.42
N GLU A 47 -24.29 -126.64 52.07
CA GLU A 47 -23.73 -125.52 51.28
C GLU A 47 -24.67 -124.30 51.21
N ARG A 48 -25.98 -124.48 51.44
CA ARG A 48 -26.98 -123.39 51.39
C ARG A 48 -27.02 -122.53 52.67
N GLU A 49 -26.69 -123.08 53.84
CA GLU A 49 -26.65 -122.33 55.10
C GLU A 49 -25.39 -121.46 55.22
N GLU A 50 -24.23 -121.97 54.79
CA GLU A 50 -22.96 -121.23 54.83
C GLU A 50 -22.99 -120.03 53.86
N GLN A 51 -23.57 -120.22 52.66
CA GLN A 51 -23.75 -119.13 51.70
C GLN A 51 -24.74 -118.04 52.17
N ASN A 52 -25.79 -118.40 52.92
CA ASN A 52 -26.74 -117.42 53.46
C ASN A 52 -26.16 -116.60 54.63
N ASN A 53 -25.36 -117.22 55.50
CA ASN A 53 -24.67 -116.51 56.59
C ASN A 53 -23.62 -115.53 56.06
N ILE A 54 -22.85 -115.91 55.03
CA ILE A 54 -21.92 -115.00 54.35
C ILE A 54 -22.67 -113.84 53.70
N LEU A 55 -23.84 -114.11 53.09
CA LEU A 55 -24.68 -113.07 52.48
C LEU A 55 -25.28 -112.10 53.52
N GLN A 56 -25.67 -112.58 54.71
CA GLN A 56 -26.15 -111.72 55.80
C GLN A 56 -25.02 -110.85 56.39
N GLY A 57 -23.84 -111.43 56.64
CA GLY A 57 -22.67 -110.68 57.12
C GLY A 57 -22.20 -109.61 56.12
N ALA A 58 -22.24 -109.93 54.81
CA ALA A 58 -21.94 -108.99 53.74
C ALA A 58 -22.98 -107.85 53.64
N LYS A 59 -24.27 -108.13 53.86
CA LYS A 59 -25.33 -107.10 53.88
C LYS A 59 -25.23 -106.16 55.08
N GLU A 60 -24.88 -106.66 56.27
CA GLU A 60 -24.72 -105.80 57.44
C GLU A 60 -23.49 -104.89 57.34
N THR A 61 -22.37 -105.41 56.82
CA THR A 61 -21.17 -104.61 56.56
C THR A 61 -21.42 -103.57 55.46
N GLN A 62 -22.20 -103.90 54.43
CA GLN A 62 -22.65 -102.94 53.41
C GLN A 62 -23.53 -101.83 54.01
N LYS A 63 -24.50 -102.16 54.87
CA LYS A 63 -25.39 -101.18 55.50
C LYS A 63 -24.63 -100.21 56.41
N LYS A 64 -23.69 -100.73 57.23
CA LYS A 64 -22.80 -99.90 58.07
C LYS A 64 -21.85 -99.02 57.25
N ALA A 65 -21.42 -99.48 56.07
CA ALA A 65 -20.61 -98.67 55.16
C ALA A 65 -21.45 -97.56 54.50
N GLN A 66 -22.70 -97.85 54.10
CA GLN A 66 -23.60 -96.85 53.50
C GLN A 66 -23.98 -95.72 54.46
N GLU A 67 -24.25 -96.04 55.74
CA GLU A 67 -24.52 -95.01 56.75
C GLU A 67 -23.33 -94.07 56.96
N LYS A 68 -22.10 -94.61 57.01
CA LYS A 68 -20.88 -93.80 57.15
C LYS A 68 -20.57 -92.92 55.94
N VAL A 69 -20.93 -93.37 54.73
CA VAL A 69 -20.77 -92.56 53.51
C VAL A 69 -21.78 -91.42 53.50
N LYS A 70 -23.03 -91.66 53.92
CA LYS A 70 -24.07 -90.64 54.01
C LYS A 70 -23.73 -89.55 55.04
N ASP A 71 -23.22 -89.92 56.22
CA ASP A 71 -22.76 -88.97 57.24
C ASP A 71 -21.59 -88.10 56.74
N LEU A 72 -20.69 -88.68 55.94
CA LEU A 72 -19.58 -87.93 55.34
C LEU A 72 -20.06 -87.00 54.21
N GLU A 73 -21.05 -87.40 53.41
CA GLU A 73 -21.67 -86.54 52.40
C GLU A 73 -22.33 -85.31 53.02
N ASP A 74 -23.07 -85.49 54.11
CA ASP A 74 -23.77 -84.39 54.79
C ASP A 74 -22.78 -83.42 55.45
N LYS A 75 -21.66 -83.93 56.01
CA LYS A 75 -20.57 -83.08 56.50
C LYS A 75 -19.89 -82.30 55.37
N LEU A 76 -19.67 -82.92 54.22
CA LEU A 76 -19.07 -82.27 53.06
C LEU A 76 -19.94 -81.13 52.54
N LYS A 77 -21.26 -81.36 52.39
CA LYS A 77 -22.23 -80.35 51.93
C LYS A 77 -22.30 -79.14 52.88
N ASN A 78 -22.26 -79.38 54.18
CA ASN A 78 -22.28 -78.29 55.16
C ASN A 78 -20.98 -77.47 55.14
N ALA A 79 -19.83 -78.13 54.98
CA ALA A 79 -18.54 -77.44 54.90
C ALA A 79 -18.37 -76.63 53.61
N THR A 80 -18.83 -77.14 52.47
CA THR A 80 -18.81 -76.40 51.20
C THR A 80 -19.76 -75.20 51.22
N ALA A 81 -20.95 -75.35 51.81
CA ALA A 81 -21.90 -74.25 51.99
C ALA A 81 -21.36 -73.14 52.91
N LEU A 82 -20.64 -73.51 53.98
CA LEU A 82 -20.00 -72.53 54.87
C LEU A 82 -18.89 -71.77 54.12
N ARG A 83 -18.06 -72.48 53.35
CA ARG A 83 -16.98 -71.88 52.58
C ARG A 83 -17.47 -70.97 51.47
N GLU A 84 -18.57 -71.31 50.80
CA GLU A 84 -19.18 -70.47 49.78
C GLU A 84 -19.73 -69.16 50.38
N LYS A 85 -20.25 -69.19 51.61
CA LYS A 85 -20.65 -67.98 52.35
C LYS A 85 -19.44 -67.12 52.72
N GLU A 86 -18.38 -67.72 53.25
CA GLU A 86 -17.14 -67.02 53.60
C GLU A 86 -16.47 -66.38 52.37
N LEU A 87 -16.48 -67.08 51.22
CA LEU A 87 -15.96 -66.54 49.96
C LEU A 87 -16.77 -65.33 49.49
N LYS A 88 -18.11 -65.43 49.50
CA LYS A 88 -18.98 -64.30 49.10
C LYS A 88 -18.81 -63.10 50.02
N GLU A 89 -18.58 -63.31 51.32
CA GLU A 89 -18.33 -62.23 52.27
C GLU A 89 -16.95 -61.59 52.06
N ALA A 90 -15.93 -62.40 51.77
CA ALA A 90 -14.59 -61.91 51.44
C ALA A 90 -14.58 -61.11 50.12
N ASP A 91 -15.26 -61.61 49.07
CA ASP A 91 -15.38 -60.91 47.78
C ASP A 91 -16.11 -59.58 47.93
N LYS A 92 -17.15 -59.52 48.76
CA LYS A 92 -17.86 -58.27 49.07
C LYS A 92 -16.93 -57.27 49.75
N LYS A 93 -16.17 -57.68 50.77
CA LYS A 93 -15.19 -56.82 51.46
C LYS A 93 -14.09 -56.33 50.53
N VAL A 94 -13.60 -57.17 49.61
CA VAL A 94 -12.60 -56.77 48.60
C VAL A 94 -13.17 -55.74 47.61
N SER A 95 -14.41 -55.92 47.17
CA SER A 95 -15.11 -54.95 46.31
C SER A 95 -15.30 -53.60 47.00
N ASP A 96 -15.72 -53.61 48.27
CA ASP A 96 -15.92 -52.41 49.06
C ASP A 96 -14.59 -51.69 49.33
N CYS A 97 -13.50 -52.43 49.64
CA CYS A 97 -12.16 -51.86 49.78
C CYS A 97 -11.62 -51.26 48.48
N LYS A 98 -11.87 -51.88 47.32
CA LYS A 98 -11.43 -51.34 46.02
C LYS A 98 -12.11 -50.02 45.71
N LYS A 99 -13.43 -49.94 45.91
CA LYS A 99 -14.18 -48.69 45.74
C LYS A 99 -13.67 -47.59 46.67
N ALA A 100 -13.45 -47.92 47.95
CA ALA A 100 -12.89 -46.97 48.90
C ALA A 100 -11.48 -46.48 48.51
N MET A 101 -10.65 -47.35 47.91
CA MET A 101 -9.34 -46.96 47.39
C MET A 101 -9.42 -46.05 46.16
N GLU A 102 -10.32 -46.33 45.21
CA GLU A 102 -10.56 -45.47 44.03
C GLU A 102 -11.10 -44.09 44.45
N ASP A 103 -12.05 -44.06 45.39
CA ASP A 103 -12.61 -42.83 45.93
C ASP A 103 -11.56 -42.00 46.69
N ALA A 104 -10.67 -42.65 47.45
CA ALA A 104 -9.57 -41.99 48.15
C ALA A 104 -8.51 -41.44 47.17
N ALA A 105 -8.20 -42.17 46.10
CA ALA A 105 -7.27 -41.74 45.07
C ALA A 105 -7.80 -40.54 44.27
N ALA A 106 -9.10 -40.53 43.93
CA ALA A 106 -9.75 -39.39 43.29
C ALA A 106 -9.70 -38.14 44.16
N LYS A 107 -10.07 -38.26 45.46
CA LYS A 107 -9.99 -37.15 46.41
C LYS A 107 -8.57 -36.61 46.59
N SER A 108 -7.56 -37.48 46.60
CA SER A 108 -6.16 -37.06 46.70
C SER A 108 -5.72 -36.26 45.48
N LYS A 109 -6.20 -36.62 44.28
CA LYS A 109 -5.87 -35.90 43.05
C LYS A 109 -6.53 -34.52 43.02
N ASP A 110 -7.80 -34.44 43.39
CA ASP A 110 -8.52 -33.16 43.47
C ASP A 110 -7.87 -32.21 44.49
N HIS A 111 -7.43 -32.73 45.64
CA HIS A 111 -6.73 -31.94 46.65
C HIS A 111 -5.42 -31.33 46.12
N LEU A 112 -4.61 -32.13 45.41
CA LEU A 112 -3.35 -31.66 44.79
C LEU A 112 -3.60 -30.62 43.70
N GLU A 113 -4.66 -30.79 42.91
CA GLU A 113 -5.02 -29.86 41.84
C GLU A 113 -5.50 -28.51 42.41
N VAL A 114 -6.30 -28.54 43.48
CA VAL A 114 -6.72 -27.33 44.21
C VAL A 114 -5.52 -26.60 44.83
N GLU A 115 -4.58 -27.34 45.42
CA GLU A 115 -3.36 -26.75 46.01
C GLU A 115 -2.51 -26.04 44.95
N SER A 116 -2.34 -26.66 43.78
CA SER A 116 -1.64 -26.04 42.64
C SER A 116 -2.34 -24.77 42.11
N LEU A 117 -3.67 -24.71 42.18
CA LEU A 117 -4.44 -23.55 41.75
C LEU A 117 -4.36 -22.39 42.75
N LEU A 118 -4.30 -22.70 44.05
CA LEU A 118 -4.10 -21.72 45.11
C LEU A 118 -2.71 -21.07 45.03
N GLU A 119 -1.68 -21.82 44.67
CA GLU A 119 -0.32 -21.28 44.46
C GLU A 119 -0.22 -20.40 43.20
N LYS A 120 -0.98 -20.74 42.15
CA LYS A 120 -0.91 -20.03 40.86
C LYS A 120 -1.68 -18.70 40.85
N TYR A 121 -2.68 -18.58 41.72
CA TYR A 121 -3.63 -17.46 41.70
C TYR A 121 -3.84 -16.91 43.11
N ASP A 122 -3.03 -15.91 43.48
CA ASP A 122 -3.03 -15.30 44.81
C ASP A 122 -4.40 -14.76 45.25
N TRP A 123 -5.21 -14.26 44.29
CA TRP A 123 -6.55 -13.71 44.55
C TRP A 123 -7.54 -14.74 45.10
N ILE A 124 -7.32 -16.04 44.85
CA ILE A 124 -8.21 -17.10 45.33
C ILE A 124 -8.18 -17.16 46.85
N ALA A 125 -7.04 -16.92 47.50
CA ALA A 125 -6.91 -16.96 48.96
C ALA A 125 -7.74 -15.85 49.63
N ASP A 126 -7.76 -14.66 49.04
CA ASP A 126 -8.49 -13.49 49.54
C ASP A 126 -10.00 -13.62 49.30
N GLU A 127 -10.39 -14.17 48.16
CA GLU A 127 -11.79 -14.22 47.72
C GLU A 127 -12.51 -15.53 48.06
N LYS A 128 -11.80 -16.56 48.54
CA LYS A 128 -12.37 -17.85 48.98
C LYS A 128 -13.56 -17.72 49.91
N LYS A 129 -13.58 -16.66 50.75
CA LYS A 129 -14.66 -16.39 51.71
C LYS A 129 -16.00 -16.11 51.04
N TYR A 130 -15.99 -15.64 49.79
CA TYR A 130 -17.18 -15.26 49.04
C TYR A 130 -17.68 -16.37 48.09
N PHE A 131 -16.95 -17.49 47.96
CA PHE A 131 -17.32 -18.59 47.08
C PHE A 131 -18.61 -19.27 47.55
N GLY A 132 -19.60 -19.41 46.66
CA GLY A 132 -20.89 -20.03 46.94
C GLY A 132 -21.82 -19.21 47.82
N GLN A 133 -21.50 -17.93 48.09
CA GLN A 133 -22.41 -17.06 48.83
C GLN A 133 -23.53 -16.55 47.92
N PRO A 134 -24.80 -16.64 48.36
CA PRO A 134 -25.93 -16.14 47.58
C PRO A 134 -25.82 -14.63 47.36
N ASN A 135 -26.20 -14.16 46.17
CA ASN A 135 -26.16 -12.74 45.79
C ASN A 135 -24.73 -12.16 45.60
N THR A 136 -23.74 -13.03 45.33
CA THR A 136 -22.37 -12.64 44.99
C THR A 136 -21.98 -13.14 43.59
N VAL A 137 -20.90 -12.63 43.01
CA VAL A 137 -20.38 -13.05 41.68
C VAL A 137 -19.92 -14.53 41.68
N TYR A 138 -19.84 -15.15 42.85
CA TYR A 138 -19.46 -16.54 43.07
C TYR A 138 -20.64 -17.42 43.50
N ASP A 139 -21.88 -17.00 43.25
CA ASP A 139 -23.07 -17.82 43.48
C ASP A 139 -23.14 -18.97 42.46
N PHE A 140 -22.77 -20.17 42.91
CA PHE A 140 -22.75 -21.37 42.07
C PHE A 140 -24.14 -21.92 41.73
N ASN A 141 -25.22 -21.37 42.31
CA ASN A 141 -26.59 -21.76 41.96
C ASN A 141 -27.12 -20.96 40.76
N GLU A 142 -26.79 -19.67 40.67
CA GLU A 142 -27.13 -18.84 39.52
C GLU A 142 -26.14 -19.01 38.35
N GLN A 143 -24.88 -19.33 38.66
CA GLN A 143 -23.81 -19.42 37.67
C GLN A 143 -23.10 -20.77 37.75
N ASP A 144 -23.52 -21.70 36.88
CA ASP A 144 -22.96 -23.06 36.82
C ASP A 144 -21.45 -23.00 36.47
N PRO A 145 -20.56 -23.51 37.35
CA PRO A 145 -19.13 -23.58 37.09
C PRO A 145 -18.78 -24.27 35.75
N LYS A 146 -19.57 -25.27 35.33
CA LYS A 146 -19.35 -25.98 34.06
C LYS A 146 -19.72 -25.15 32.85
N GLU A 147 -20.71 -24.28 32.97
CA GLU A 147 -21.08 -23.35 31.89
C GLU A 147 -20.07 -22.20 31.78
N ALA A 148 -19.60 -21.69 32.92
CA ALA A 148 -18.52 -20.71 32.97
C ALA A 148 -17.23 -21.24 32.31
N GLU A 149 -16.86 -22.50 32.58
CA GLU A 149 -15.71 -23.14 31.95
C GLU A 149 -15.88 -23.25 30.42
N LYS A 150 -17.05 -23.72 29.94
CA LYS A 150 -17.36 -23.75 28.50
C LYS A 150 -17.31 -22.36 27.87
N ARG A 151 -17.76 -21.33 28.59
CA ARG A 151 -17.72 -19.94 28.13
C ARG A 151 -16.28 -19.43 28.04
N ILE A 152 -15.44 -19.72 29.02
CA ILE A 152 -14.00 -19.41 29.00
C ILE A 152 -13.32 -20.12 27.84
N GLN A 153 -13.60 -21.41 27.61
CA GLN A 153 -13.05 -22.15 26.48
C GLN A 153 -13.45 -21.50 25.14
N LYS A 154 -14.74 -21.19 24.95
CA LYS A 154 -15.22 -20.49 23.74
C LYS A 154 -14.57 -19.12 23.55
N LEU A 155 -14.45 -18.33 24.61
CA LEU A 155 -13.80 -17.00 24.55
C LEU A 155 -12.30 -17.13 24.25
N THR A 156 -11.64 -18.13 24.80
CA THR A 156 -10.21 -18.41 24.57
C THR A 156 -9.98 -18.86 23.13
N GLU A 157 -10.83 -19.75 22.60
CA GLU A 157 -10.80 -20.11 21.18
C GLU A 157 -11.05 -18.90 20.27
N THR A 158 -12.00 -18.05 20.61
CA THR A 158 -12.31 -16.83 19.85
C THR A 158 -11.13 -15.87 19.87
N LYS A 159 -10.53 -15.63 21.05
CA LYS A 159 -9.30 -14.84 21.20
C LYS A 159 -8.16 -15.41 20.35
N ASN A 160 -7.95 -16.73 20.38
CA ASN A 160 -6.89 -17.39 19.62
C ASN A 160 -7.13 -17.35 18.10
N LYS A 161 -8.40 -17.39 17.66
CA LYS A 161 -8.77 -17.20 16.25
C LYS A 161 -8.51 -15.76 15.81
N LEU A 162 -8.89 -14.77 16.61
CA LEU A 162 -8.64 -13.36 16.31
C LEU A 162 -7.14 -13.03 16.36
N SER A 163 -6.39 -13.53 17.33
CA SER A 163 -4.97 -13.22 17.49
C SER A 163 -4.13 -13.67 16.29
N LYS A 164 -4.52 -14.75 15.61
CA LYS A 164 -3.90 -15.19 14.35
C LYS A 164 -4.08 -14.19 13.20
N ASN A 165 -5.16 -13.41 13.23
CA ASN A 165 -5.50 -12.43 12.20
C ASN A 165 -5.15 -10.99 12.60
N VAL A 166 -4.71 -10.75 13.85
CA VAL A 166 -4.31 -9.41 14.30
C VAL A 166 -2.94 -9.09 13.73
N ASN A 167 -2.93 -8.12 12.81
CA ASN A 167 -1.68 -7.59 12.27
C ASN A 167 -1.02 -6.66 13.28
N VAL A 168 -0.07 -7.20 14.05
CA VAL A 168 0.69 -6.47 15.06
C VAL A 168 1.51 -5.30 14.48
N ARG A 169 1.78 -5.30 13.17
CA ARG A 169 2.48 -4.20 12.47
C ARG A 169 1.55 -3.06 12.04
N ALA A 170 0.24 -3.21 12.16
CA ALA A 170 -0.72 -2.22 11.70
C ALA A 170 -0.50 -0.84 12.34
N MET A 171 -0.12 -0.81 13.61
CA MET A 171 0.13 0.45 14.33
C MET A 171 1.39 1.18 13.81
N ASN A 172 2.45 0.44 13.50
CA ASN A 172 3.65 1.00 12.87
C ASN A 172 3.39 1.44 11.42
N LEU A 173 2.59 0.66 10.68
CA LEU A 173 2.20 0.99 9.31
C LEU A 173 1.36 2.26 9.25
N LEU A 174 0.44 2.43 10.22
CA LEU A 174 -0.37 3.63 10.35
C LEU A 174 0.50 4.86 10.58
N GLY A 175 1.44 4.80 11.54
CA GLY A 175 2.36 5.92 11.80
C GLY A 175 3.19 6.30 10.56
N SER A 176 3.72 5.31 9.83
CA SER A 176 4.46 5.57 8.59
C SER A 176 3.57 6.15 7.48
N ALA A 177 2.32 5.69 7.36
CA ALA A 177 1.37 6.22 6.39
C ALA A 177 0.94 7.66 6.72
N GLU A 178 0.78 7.99 8.00
CA GLU A 178 0.49 9.35 8.46
C GLU A 178 1.64 10.32 8.17
N GLU A 179 2.90 9.89 8.40
CA GLU A 179 4.09 10.67 8.04
C GLU A 179 4.17 10.92 6.53
N GLN A 180 3.98 9.87 5.72
CA GLN A 180 3.96 9.99 4.26
C GLN A 180 2.85 10.92 3.79
N TYR A 181 1.66 10.83 4.39
CA TYR A 181 0.54 11.70 4.10
C TYR A 181 0.86 13.16 4.44
N ALA A 182 1.44 13.42 5.62
CA ALA A 182 1.84 14.75 6.04
C ALA A 182 2.89 15.36 5.10
N GLU A 183 3.89 14.57 4.69
CA GLU A 183 4.91 15.00 3.72
C GLU A 183 4.29 15.30 2.36
N LEU A 184 3.40 14.44 1.86
CA LEU A 184 2.70 14.63 0.60
C LEU A 184 1.84 15.89 0.61
N MET A 185 1.14 16.15 1.72
CA MET A 185 0.34 17.35 1.90
C MET A 185 1.20 18.62 1.94
N LYS A 186 2.39 18.56 2.55
CA LYS A 186 3.36 19.66 2.52
C LYS A 186 3.85 19.92 1.09
N LYS A 187 4.22 18.87 0.35
CA LYS A 187 4.62 18.96 -1.07
C LYS A 187 3.50 19.56 -1.93
N ARG A 188 2.27 19.09 -1.75
CA ARG A 188 1.09 19.64 -2.44
C ARG A 188 0.91 21.13 -2.17
N LYS A 189 1.05 21.56 -0.92
CA LYS A 189 0.95 22.98 -0.55
C LYS A 189 2.02 23.83 -1.25
N VAL A 190 3.26 23.34 -1.33
CA VAL A 190 4.34 24.01 -2.05
C VAL A 190 3.99 24.16 -3.53
N VAL A 191 3.58 23.07 -4.20
CA VAL A 191 3.21 23.10 -5.63
C VAL A 191 2.06 24.06 -5.91
N LEU A 192 1.03 24.08 -5.05
CA LEU A 192 -0.10 25.02 -5.20
C LEU A 192 0.35 26.48 -5.05
N ASN A 193 1.25 26.76 -4.11
CA ASN A 193 1.80 28.08 -3.92
C ASN A 193 2.67 28.51 -5.10
N ASP A 194 3.50 27.62 -5.63
CA ASP A 194 4.35 27.91 -6.79
C ASP A 194 3.51 28.14 -8.05
N LYS A 195 2.43 27.36 -8.25
CA LYS A 195 1.45 27.62 -9.31
C LYS A 195 0.85 29.03 -9.20
N ALA A 196 0.45 29.45 -8.00
CA ALA A 196 -0.12 30.78 -7.77
C ALA A 196 0.92 31.89 -8.04
N LYS A 197 2.17 31.70 -7.62
CA LYS A 197 3.28 32.62 -7.92
C LYS A 197 3.54 32.74 -9.42
N ILE A 198 3.62 31.63 -10.14
CA ILE A 198 3.84 31.64 -11.59
C ILE A 198 2.71 32.39 -12.29
N ALA A 199 1.45 32.15 -11.90
CA ALA A 199 0.30 32.88 -12.45
C ALA A 199 0.40 34.40 -12.20
N SER A 200 0.79 34.80 -10.97
CA SER A 200 1.01 36.21 -10.64
C SER A 200 2.14 36.85 -11.45
N VAL A 201 3.24 36.11 -11.69
CA VAL A 201 4.37 36.59 -12.49
C VAL A 201 3.97 36.75 -13.96
N ILE A 202 3.17 35.83 -14.50
CA ILE A 202 2.62 35.95 -15.87
C ILE A 202 1.80 37.23 -15.98
N GLU A 203 0.90 37.48 -15.02
CA GLU A 203 0.07 38.70 -15.03
C GLU A 203 0.91 39.99 -14.94
N GLU A 204 1.95 40.00 -14.11
CA GLU A 204 2.87 41.14 -14.02
C GLU A 204 3.66 41.35 -15.31
N LEU A 205 4.12 40.27 -15.94
CA LEU A 205 4.82 40.31 -17.23
C LEU A 205 3.92 40.80 -18.35
N ASP A 206 2.65 40.38 -18.39
CA ASP A 206 1.69 40.87 -19.39
C ASP A 206 1.45 42.37 -19.25
N LYS A 207 1.27 42.88 -18.02
CA LYS A 207 1.16 44.33 -17.78
C LYS A 207 2.40 45.10 -18.24
N LYS A 208 3.60 44.57 -17.96
CA LYS A 208 4.86 45.16 -18.41
C LYS A 208 5.01 45.12 -19.94
N LYS A 209 4.59 44.02 -20.57
CA LYS A 209 4.59 43.84 -22.02
C LYS A 209 3.68 44.87 -22.68
N GLU A 210 2.45 45.02 -22.20
CA GLU A 210 1.49 46.01 -22.71
C GLU A 210 2.02 47.44 -22.58
N ALA A 211 2.54 47.81 -21.40
CA ALA A 211 3.12 49.13 -21.19
C ALA A 211 4.33 49.40 -22.09
N ALA A 212 5.21 48.41 -22.28
CA ALA A 212 6.36 48.52 -23.17
C ALA A 212 5.93 48.65 -24.64
N LEU A 213 4.90 47.90 -25.06
CA LEU A 213 4.38 47.93 -26.42
C LEU A 213 3.68 49.26 -26.72
N LEU A 214 2.87 49.80 -25.79
CA LEU A 214 2.25 51.11 -25.93
C LEU A 214 3.29 52.22 -26.06
N LYS A 215 4.33 52.19 -25.22
CA LYS A 215 5.45 53.15 -25.29
C LYS A 215 6.20 53.04 -26.62
N ALA A 216 6.44 51.81 -27.09
CA ALA A 216 7.08 51.58 -28.38
C ALA A 216 6.23 52.08 -29.54
N TRP A 217 4.92 51.79 -29.53
CA TRP A 217 3.98 52.27 -30.54
C TRP A 217 3.92 53.80 -30.57
N GLU A 218 3.82 54.47 -29.43
CA GLU A 218 3.76 55.93 -29.37
C GLU A 218 5.03 56.58 -29.94
N GLN A 219 6.20 56.06 -29.57
CA GLN A 219 7.48 56.55 -30.07
C GLN A 219 7.65 56.28 -31.57
N VAL A 220 7.41 55.04 -32.01
CA VAL A 220 7.51 54.66 -33.44
C VAL A 220 6.50 55.43 -34.27
N ASN A 221 5.27 55.65 -33.79
CA ASN A 221 4.25 56.42 -34.52
C ASN A 221 4.67 57.89 -34.70
N LYS A 222 5.25 58.51 -33.67
CA LYS A 222 5.79 59.87 -33.74
C LYS A 222 6.97 59.95 -34.73
N ASP A 223 7.92 59.04 -34.63
CA ASP A 223 9.10 59.02 -35.49
C ASP A 223 8.73 58.69 -36.93
N PHE A 224 7.78 57.78 -37.15
CA PHE A 224 7.24 57.42 -38.45
C PHE A 224 6.59 58.63 -39.14
N GLY A 225 5.74 59.38 -38.44
CA GLY A 225 5.14 60.60 -38.98
C GLY A 225 6.19 61.67 -39.32
N SER A 226 7.21 61.83 -38.47
CA SER A 226 8.30 62.77 -38.72
C SER A 226 9.18 62.39 -39.91
N ILE A 227 9.53 61.11 -40.04
CA ILE A 227 10.36 60.60 -41.14
C ILE A 227 9.57 60.68 -42.45
N PHE A 228 8.31 60.25 -42.45
CA PHE A 228 7.49 60.25 -43.65
C PHE A 228 7.25 61.66 -44.20
N SER A 229 6.95 62.63 -43.33
CA SER A 229 6.78 64.05 -43.72
C SER A 229 8.06 64.71 -44.22
N THR A 230 9.22 64.23 -43.77
CA THR A 230 10.54 64.69 -44.29
C THR A 230 10.81 64.11 -45.67
N LEU A 231 10.44 62.85 -45.91
CA LEU A 231 10.64 62.18 -47.19
C LEU A 231 9.67 62.68 -48.28
N LEU A 232 8.42 62.94 -47.89
CA LEU A 232 7.35 63.47 -48.73
C LEU A 232 6.76 64.72 -48.06
N PRO A 233 7.22 65.93 -48.43
CA PRO A 233 6.66 67.17 -47.91
C PRO A 233 5.16 67.28 -48.23
N GLY A 234 4.34 67.69 -47.24
CA GLY A 234 2.89 67.85 -47.40
C GLY A 234 2.07 66.58 -47.17
N THR A 235 2.71 65.49 -46.75
CA THR A 235 2.03 64.26 -46.33
C THR A 235 2.23 63.97 -44.84
N GLN A 236 1.33 63.17 -44.28
CA GLN A 236 1.40 62.68 -42.91
C GLN A 236 1.17 61.18 -42.92
N ALA A 237 1.75 60.45 -41.97
CA ALA A 237 1.48 59.04 -41.79
C ALA A 237 1.36 58.73 -40.30
N LYS A 238 0.50 57.77 -39.97
CA LYS A 238 0.28 57.30 -38.61
C LYS A 238 -0.01 55.80 -38.59
N LEU A 239 0.33 55.17 -37.48
CA LEU A 239 -0.02 53.79 -37.14
C LEU A 239 -1.24 53.82 -36.24
N SER A 240 -2.35 53.26 -36.71
CA SER A 240 -3.61 53.18 -35.97
C SER A 240 -4.03 51.71 -35.86
N PRO A 241 -4.64 51.28 -34.74
CA PRO A 241 -5.30 49.99 -34.73
C PRO A 241 -6.45 49.97 -35.77
N PRO A 242 -6.78 48.78 -36.32
CA PRO A 242 -7.98 48.59 -37.13
C PRO A 242 -9.25 48.95 -36.36
N ASP A 243 -10.33 49.20 -37.09
CA ASP A 243 -11.61 49.56 -36.48
C ASP A 243 -12.11 48.43 -35.55
N GLY A 244 -12.39 48.79 -34.29
CA GLY A 244 -12.84 47.85 -33.26
C GLY A 244 -11.75 47.00 -32.60
N GLN A 245 -10.48 47.24 -32.91
CA GLN A 245 -9.34 46.51 -32.33
C GLN A 245 -8.46 47.40 -31.45
N THR A 246 -7.58 46.77 -30.67
CA THR A 246 -6.58 47.47 -29.86
C THR A 246 -5.20 47.45 -30.52
N VAL A 247 -4.29 48.30 -30.05
CA VAL A 247 -2.89 48.35 -30.49
C VAL A 247 -2.17 47.00 -30.34
N LEU A 248 -2.67 46.12 -29.46
CA LEU A 248 -2.14 44.79 -29.21
C LEU A 248 -2.55 43.76 -30.26
N ASP A 249 -3.68 43.99 -30.95
CA ASP A 249 -4.25 43.05 -31.92
C ASP A 249 -3.65 43.26 -33.33
N GLY A 250 -3.18 44.47 -33.61
CA GLY A 250 -2.58 44.81 -34.89
C GLY A 250 -2.53 46.31 -35.12
N LEU A 251 -1.78 46.71 -36.14
CA LEU A 251 -1.64 48.10 -36.56
C LEU A 251 -1.76 48.20 -38.08
N GLU A 252 -2.48 49.22 -38.52
CA GLU A 252 -2.63 49.62 -39.90
C GLU A 252 -1.94 50.96 -40.14
N VAL A 253 -1.35 51.11 -41.33
CA VAL A 253 -0.72 52.34 -41.75
C VAL A 253 -1.76 53.22 -42.44
N LYS A 254 -2.09 54.37 -41.83
CA LYS A 254 -2.94 55.39 -42.45
C LYS A 254 -2.07 56.52 -42.99
N VAL A 255 -2.26 56.88 -44.25
CA VAL A 255 -1.46 57.91 -44.94
C VAL A 255 -2.37 59.08 -45.33
N GLY A 256 -2.01 60.29 -44.94
CA GLY A 256 -2.70 61.52 -45.27
C GLY A 256 -1.94 62.35 -46.30
N PHE A 257 -2.65 62.87 -47.30
CA PHE A 257 -2.15 63.85 -48.26
C PHE A 257 -2.86 65.18 -47.98
N GLY A 258 -2.16 66.17 -47.43
CA GLY A 258 -2.78 67.39 -46.94
C GLY A 258 -3.84 67.12 -45.88
N SER A 259 -5.11 67.41 -46.18
CA SER A 259 -6.26 67.18 -45.29
C SER A 259 -6.96 65.83 -45.49
N VAL A 260 -6.63 65.07 -46.54
CA VAL A 260 -7.34 63.83 -46.91
C VAL A 260 -6.57 62.62 -46.39
N TRP A 261 -7.19 61.85 -45.51
CA TRP A 261 -6.66 60.58 -45.00
C TRP A 261 -7.12 59.41 -45.86
N LYS A 262 -6.16 58.58 -46.29
CA LYS A 262 -6.40 57.33 -47.01
C LYS A 262 -6.18 56.15 -46.08
N GLU A 263 -7.12 55.21 -46.12
CA GLU A 263 -7.09 54.01 -45.28
C GLU A 263 -6.43 52.82 -45.99
N SER A 264 -6.49 52.76 -47.32
CA SER A 264 -5.90 51.67 -48.11
C SER A 264 -4.56 52.07 -48.73
N LEU A 265 -3.51 51.28 -48.47
CA LEU A 265 -2.21 51.41 -49.16
C LEU A 265 -2.32 51.07 -50.66
N GLY A 266 -3.39 50.41 -51.09
CA GLY A 266 -3.61 50.04 -52.50
C GLY A 266 -3.77 51.24 -53.44
N GLU A 267 -4.14 52.40 -52.90
CA GLU A 267 -4.35 53.63 -53.67
C GLU A 267 -3.08 54.47 -53.87
N LEU A 268 -1.94 54.00 -53.35
CA LEU A 268 -0.65 54.68 -53.44
C LEU A 268 0.13 54.22 -54.67
N SER A 269 0.89 55.15 -55.27
CA SER A 269 1.80 54.78 -56.37
C SER A 269 2.88 53.78 -55.89
N GLY A 270 3.48 53.01 -56.80
CA GLY A 270 4.53 52.05 -56.44
C GLY A 270 5.71 52.68 -55.68
N GLY A 271 6.15 53.87 -56.09
CA GLY A 271 7.18 54.64 -55.38
C GLY A 271 6.74 55.12 -54.00
N GLN A 272 5.48 55.60 -53.87
CA GLN A 272 4.93 56.03 -52.58
C GLN A 272 4.81 54.87 -51.59
N ARG A 273 4.36 53.69 -52.03
CA ARG A 273 4.31 52.49 -51.18
C ARG A 273 5.70 52.11 -50.67
N SER A 274 6.70 52.20 -51.53
CA SER A 274 8.10 51.94 -51.18
C SER A 274 8.62 52.94 -50.13
N LEU A 275 8.27 54.22 -50.27
CA LEU A 275 8.62 55.25 -49.29
C LEU A 275 7.92 55.06 -47.95
N VAL A 276 6.65 54.66 -47.93
CA VAL A 276 5.92 54.33 -46.68
C VAL A 276 6.62 53.18 -45.96
N ALA A 277 6.94 52.10 -46.67
CA ALA A 277 7.64 50.95 -46.09
C ALA A 277 9.03 51.33 -45.55
N LEU A 278 9.82 52.07 -46.33
CA LEU A 278 11.14 52.55 -45.91
C LEU A 278 11.04 53.45 -44.66
N SER A 279 10.06 54.35 -44.62
CA SER A 279 9.82 55.24 -43.47
C SER A 279 9.51 54.45 -42.20
N LEU A 280 8.70 53.40 -42.32
CA LEU A 280 8.35 52.54 -41.18
C LEU A 280 9.57 51.76 -40.67
N ILE A 281 10.37 51.20 -41.58
CA ILE A 281 11.61 50.51 -41.24
C ILE A 281 12.55 51.46 -40.51
N LEU A 282 12.78 52.66 -41.04
CA LEU A 282 13.65 53.65 -40.41
C LEU A 282 13.14 54.13 -39.06
N ALA A 283 11.82 54.31 -38.89
CA ALA A 283 11.23 54.65 -37.60
C ALA A 283 11.49 53.54 -36.55
N MET A 284 11.36 52.27 -36.93
CA MET A 284 11.72 51.15 -36.05
C MET A 284 13.21 51.13 -35.71
N LEU A 285 14.07 51.45 -36.68
CA LEU A 285 15.51 51.54 -36.45
C LEU A 285 15.90 52.72 -35.55
N LEU A 286 15.14 53.81 -35.56
CA LEU A 286 15.37 54.96 -34.68
C LEU A 286 14.96 54.66 -33.23
N PHE A 287 13.89 53.88 -33.04
CA PHE A 287 13.45 53.42 -31.72
C PHE A 287 14.52 52.54 -31.03
N LYS A 288 15.21 51.69 -31.80
CA LYS A 288 16.32 50.87 -31.30
C LYS A 288 17.57 51.10 -32.16
N PRO A 289 18.34 52.17 -31.89
CA PRO A 289 19.46 52.55 -32.73
C PRO A 289 20.57 51.51 -32.70
N ALA A 290 21.11 51.21 -33.87
CA ALA A 290 22.25 50.33 -34.09
C ALA A 290 23.49 51.19 -34.46
N PRO A 291 24.71 50.71 -34.17
CA PRO A 291 25.92 51.44 -34.51
C PRO A 291 26.18 51.48 -36.02
N ILE A 292 25.72 50.48 -36.77
CA ILE A 292 25.96 50.35 -38.22
C ILE A 292 24.66 49.91 -38.92
N TYR A 293 24.36 50.56 -40.04
CA TYR A 293 23.28 50.21 -40.96
C TYR A 293 23.81 50.03 -42.38
N ILE A 294 23.31 49.03 -43.08
CA ILE A 294 23.62 48.76 -44.48
C ILE A 294 22.31 48.79 -45.26
N LEU A 295 22.24 49.64 -46.27
CA LEU A 295 21.11 49.76 -47.19
C LEU A 295 21.57 49.39 -48.59
N ASP A 296 20.98 48.34 -49.17
CA ASP A 296 21.35 47.83 -50.50
C ASP A 296 20.24 48.09 -51.51
N GLU A 297 20.53 48.92 -52.52
CA GLU A 297 19.63 49.30 -53.63
C GLU A 297 18.21 49.73 -53.23
N VAL A 298 18.05 50.27 -52.02
CA VAL A 298 16.75 50.70 -51.47
C VAL A 298 16.08 51.82 -52.27
N ASP A 299 16.83 52.44 -53.18
CA ASP A 299 16.43 53.56 -53.99
C ASP A 299 16.13 53.20 -55.45
N ALA A 300 16.23 51.93 -55.85
CA ALA A 300 16.00 51.48 -57.24
C ALA A 300 14.64 51.95 -57.79
N ALA A 301 13.58 51.90 -56.98
CA ALA A 301 12.22 52.28 -57.36
C ALA A 301 11.86 53.77 -57.10
N LEU A 302 12.82 54.62 -56.69
CA LEU A 302 12.57 55.99 -56.24
C LEU A 302 13.15 57.07 -57.16
N ASP A 303 12.41 58.16 -57.38
CA ASP A 303 12.89 59.27 -58.20
C ASP A 303 14.04 60.06 -57.53
N LEU A 304 14.81 60.80 -58.34
CA LEU A 304 16.00 61.54 -57.89
C LEU A 304 15.70 62.55 -56.76
N SER A 305 14.54 63.20 -56.78
CA SER A 305 14.10 64.12 -55.72
C SER A 305 13.88 63.40 -54.38
N HIS A 306 13.27 62.21 -54.42
CA HIS A 306 13.04 61.40 -53.23
C HIS A 306 14.33 60.82 -52.67
N THR A 307 15.28 60.42 -53.53
CA THR A 307 16.57 59.89 -53.06
C THR A 307 17.41 60.95 -52.37
N GLN A 308 17.35 62.21 -52.83
CA GLN A 308 18.00 63.32 -52.14
C GLN A 308 17.40 63.58 -50.75
N ASN A 309 16.08 63.48 -50.59
CA ASN A 309 15.41 63.62 -49.29
C ASN A 309 15.80 62.50 -48.32
N ILE A 310 15.96 61.26 -48.81
CA ILE A 310 16.43 60.15 -47.97
C ILE A 310 17.83 60.41 -47.43
N GLY A 311 18.77 60.85 -48.27
CA GLY A 311 20.11 61.18 -47.82
C GLY A 311 20.14 62.28 -46.75
N GLN A 312 19.29 63.32 -46.90
CA GLN A 312 19.14 64.38 -45.90
C GLN A 312 18.53 63.86 -44.59
N MET A 313 17.50 63.03 -44.68
CA MET A 313 16.82 62.42 -43.52
C MET A 313 17.78 61.51 -42.74
N ILE A 314 18.57 60.66 -43.41
CA ILE A 314 19.57 59.81 -42.75
C ILE A 314 20.55 60.69 -41.96
N LYS A 315 21.03 61.79 -42.57
CA LYS A 315 21.97 62.72 -41.95
C LYS A 315 21.38 63.50 -40.77
N SER A 316 20.08 63.83 -40.81
CA SER A 316 19.42 64.60 -39.76
C SER A 316 18.98 63.73 -38.56
N HIS A 317 18.41 62.56 -38.82
CA HIS A 317 17.84 61.68 -37.79
C HIS A 317 18.87 60.71 -37.19
N PHE A 318 19.89 60.28 -37.94
CA PHE A 318 20.85 59.27 -37.47
C PHE A 318 22.28 59.81 -37.32
N LYS A 319 22.45 60.83 -36.46
CA LYS A 319 23.75 61.49 -36.24
C LYS A 319 24.81 60.61 -35.56
N HIS A 320 24.39 59.57 -34.84
CA HIS A 320 25.26 58.74 -34.02
C HIS A 320 25.47 57.32 -34.59
N SER A 321 24.97 57.06 -35.81
CA SER A 321 25.02 55.74 -36.45
C SER A 321 25.75 55.83 -37.78
N GLN A 322 26.50 54.79 -38.13
CA GLN A 322 27.19 54.69 -39.41
C GLN A 322 26.25 54.08 -40.46
N PHE A 323 26.09 54.75 -41.60
CA PHE A 323 25.33 54.25 -42.74
C PHE A 323 26.26 53.88 -43.88
N ILE A 324 26.09 52.66 -44.41
CA ILE A 324 26.69 52.19 -45.66
C ILE A 324 25.54 52.03 -46.64
N VAL A 325 25.55 52.81 -47.71
CA VAL A 325 24.49 52.78 -48.72
C VAL A 325 25.08 52.33 -50.04
N VAL A 326 24.55 51.25 -50.59
CA VAL A 326 24.80 50.79 -51.96
C VAL A 326 23.66 51.32 -52.81
N SER A 327 24.01 52.14 -53.79
CA SER A 327 23.05 52.84 -54.65
C SER A 327 23.68 53.09 -56.01
N LEU A 328 22.83 53.24 -57.02
CA LEU A 328 23.20 53.64 -58.39
C LEU A 328 22.75 55.08 -58.72
N LYS A 329 22.14 55.81 -57.78
CA LYS A 329 21.52 57.12 -58.02
C LYS A 329 22.32 58.27 -57.40
N ASP A 330 22.49 59.33 -58.19
CA ASP A 330 23.26 60.52 -57.81
C ASP A 330 22.72 61.23 -56.54
N GLY A 331 21.42 61.14 -56.27
CA GLY A 331 20.78 61.77 -55.11
C GLY A 331 21.32 61.24 -53.76
N MET A 332 21.74 59.98 -53.70
CA MET A 332 22.39 59.39 -52.52
C MET A 332 23.86 59.78 -52.44
N PHE A 333 24.55 59.80 -53.58
CA PHE A 333 25.97 60.10 -53.66
C PHE A 333 26.31 61.51 -53.20
N ASN A 334 25.44 62.48 -53.49
CA ASN A 334 25.67 63.88 -53.12
C ASN A 334 25.57 64.13 -51.61
N ASN A 335 24.86 63.28 -50.88
CA ASN A 335 24.68 63.42 -49.43
C ASN A 335 25.72 62.63 -48.61
N ALA A 336 26.60 61.86 -49.27
CA ALA A 336 27.59 61.03 -48.61
C ALA A 336 28.78 61.85 -48.07
N ASN A 337 29.44 61.32 -47.04
CA ASN A 337 30.72 61.85 -46.56
C ASN A 337 31.90 61.25 -47.34
N VAL A 338 31.78 59.98 -47.69
CA VAL A 338 32.80 59.17 -48.39
C VAL A 338 32.07 58.34 -49.43
N LEU A 339 32.60 58.34 -50.65
CA LEU A 339 32.13 57.52 -51.75
C LEU A 339 33.09 56.36 -51.99
N PHE A 340 32.53 55.15 -52.10
CA PHE A 340 33.27 53.97 -52.55
C PHE A 340 32.77 53.61 -53.94
N ARG A 341 33.67 53.57 -54.93
CA ARG A 341 33.35 53.16 -56.30
C ARG A 341 33.98 51.80 -56.56
N THR A 342 33.13 50.83 -56.89
CA THR A 342 33.52 49.50 -57.36
C THR A 342 33.83 49.57 -58.86
N LYS A 343 34.86 48.85 -59.30
CA LYS A 343 35.21 48.66 -60.71
C LYS A 343 35.64 47.22 -60.94
N PHE A 344 35.20 46.64 -62.04
CA PHE A 344 35.65 45.34 -62.48
C PHE A 344 36.75 45.52 -63.53
N VAL A 345 37.97 45.10 -63.22
CA VAL A 345 39.14 45.23 -64.10
C VAL A 345 39.85 43.88 -64.14
N ASP A 346 40.10 43.36 -65.33
CA ASP A 346 40.84 42.11 -65.57
C ASP A 346 40.37 40.90 -64.73
N GLY A 347 39.05 40.75 -64.57
CA GLY A 347 38.48 39.62 -63.82
C GLY A 347 38.44 39.82 -62.29
N VAL A 348 38.93 40.96 -61.78
CA VAL A 348 39.01 41.26 -60.34
C VAL A 348 38.14 42.48 -59.99
N SER A 349 37.35 42.35 -58.92
CA SER A 349 36.58 43.47 -58.35
C SER A 349 37.49 44.35 -57.48
N THR A 350 37.70 45.59 -57.91
CA THR A 350 38.51 46.61 -57.21
C THR A 350 37.62 47.69 -56.62
N VAL A 351 38.02 48.27 -55.48
CA VAL A 351 37.30 49.35 -54.81
C VAL A 351 38.18 50.58 -54.68
N THR A 352 37.65 51.73 -55.06
CA THR A 352 38.32 53.04 -54.97
C THR A 352 37.56 53.94 -54.01
N ARG A 353 38.26 54.63 -53.11
CA ARG A 353 37.69 55.52 -52.10
C ARG A 353 37.87 56.98 -52.53
N HIS A 354 36.78 57.74 -52.54
CA HIS A 354 36.74 59.17 -52.81
C HIS A 354 36.15 59.90 -51.60
N VAL A 355 36.83 60.93 -51.09
CA VAL A 355 36.31 61.76 -49.98
C VAL A 355 35.72 63.03 -50.57
N GLN A 356 34.44 63.29 -50.29
CA GLN A 356 33.77 64.52 -50.76
C GLN A 356 34.08 65.67 -49.79
N LEU A 357 34.77 66.71 -50.29
CA LEU A 357 34.95 67.96 -49.57
C LEU A 357 33.65 68.79 -49.69
N HIS A 358 32.74 68.65 -48.73
CA HIS A 358 31.61 69.56 -48.63
C HIS A 358 32.12 70.97 -48.24
N ASN A 359 31.82 71.96 -49.08
CA ASN A 359 32.26 73.34 -48.94
C ASN A 359 31.90 73.91 -47.55
N LYS A 360 32.92 74.15 -46.73
CA LYS A 360 32.85 74.83 -45.43
C LYS A 360 32.74 76.35 -45.64
N ALA A 361 31.72 76.80 -46.37
CA ALA A 361 31.56 78.20 -46.77
C ALA A 361 30.59 79.01 -45.88
N LEU A 362 29.95 78.41 -44.87
CA LEU A 362 28.94 79.07 -44.02
C LEU A 362 29.36 79.28 -42.55
N THR A 363 30.59 78.90 -42.17
CA THR A 363 31.11 79.11 -40.80
C THR A 363 32.22 80.17 -40.71
N SER A 364 32.61 80.78 -41.83
CA SER A 364 33.69 81.79 -41.86
C SER A 364 33.21 83.24 -41.75
N THR A 365 31.90 83.49 -41.71
CA THR A 365 31.31 84.83 -41.52
C THR A 365 31.18 85.22 -40.06
N GLU A 366 30.87 84.29 -39.15
CA GLU A 366 30.74 84.58 -37.71
C GLU A 366 32.11 84.81 -37.04
N ASP A 367 33.16 84.11 -37.48
CA ASP A 367 34.51 84.29 -36.93
C ASP A 367 35.15 85.63 -37.35
N LYS A 368 34.79 86.17 -38.52
CA LYS A 368 35.29 87.49 -38.98
C LYS A 368 34.60 88.67 -38.28
N GLU A 369 33.33 88.54 -37.90
CA GLU A 369 32.66 89.58 -37.09
C GLU A 369 33.19 89.64 -35.66
N ASN A 370 33.58 88.49 -35.09
CA ASN A 370 34.13 88.43 -33.73
C ASN A 370 35.57 88.93 -33.62
N GLU A 371 36.39 88.78 -34.67
CA GLU A 371 37.72 89.42 -34.75
C GLU A 371 37.64 90.94 -34.95
N GLY A 372 36.65 91.44 -35.70
CA GLY A 372 36.43 92.88 -35.88
C GLY A 372 36.08 93.61 -34.57
N ARG A 373 35.22 93.01 -33.74
CA ARG A 373 34.83 93.56 -32.43
C ARG A 373 35.96 93.58 -31.40
N LYS A 374 36.91 92.65 -31.46
CA LYS A 374 38.08 92.63 -30.55
C LYS A 374 39.13 93.69 -30.87
N LYS A 375 39.23 94.15 -32.12
CA LYS A 375 40.19 95.20 -32.51
C LYS A 375 39.73 96.62 -32.17
N GLN A 376 38.42 96.88 -32.06
CA GLN A 376 37.90 98.20 -31.68
C GLN A 376 37.95 98.50 -30.17
N LYS A 377 38.10 97.49 -29.30
CA LYS A 377 38.25 97.68 -27.84
C LYS A 377 39.69 97.91 -27.37
N LYS A 378 40.65 98.00 -28.28
CA LYS A 378 42.09 98.16 -27.98
C LYS A 378 42.73 99.40 -28.62
N ARG A 379 41.94 100.42 -28.97
CA ARG A 379 42.43 101.73 -29.40
C ARG A 379 41.85 102.82 -28.55
#